data_AF-A0A659S6P7-F1
#
_entry.id   AF-A0A659S6P7-F1
#
_cell.length_a   1.000
_cell.length_b   1.000
_cell.length_c   1.000
_cell.angle_alpha   90.00
_cell.angle_beta   90.00
_cell.angle_gamma   90.00
#
_symmetry.space_group_name_H-M   'P 1'
#
loop_
_entity.id
_entity.type
_entity.pdbx_description
1 polymer ?
#
loop_
_entity_poly.entity_id
_entity_poly.type
_entity_poly.pdbx_seq_one_letter_code
_entity_poly.pdbx_strand_id
1 'polypeptide(L)'
;PLNVPFQNGLTRGNDIFVPIDYIIGGPKMAGQGWRMLVECLSVGRGITLPSNSGGGVKSVALATGADAHIRRPFQISVGRLGG
;
A
#
# COMPACT_ATOMS: atom_id res chain seq x y z
N PRO A 1 3.72 -10.10 6.71
CA PRO A 1 2.34 -9.57 6.73
C PRO A 1 1.71 -9.74 5.34
N LEU A 2 0.81 -10.74 5.25
CA LEU A 2 0.18 -11.29 4.04
C LEU A 2 1.21 -11.78 2.99
N ASN A 3 1.49 -13.09 2.99
CA ASN A 3 2.32 -13.80 2.01
C ASN A 3 1.64 -13.84 0.62
N VAL A 4 1.26 -12.67 0.13
CA VAL A 4 0.51 -12.47 -1.10
C VAL A 4 1.49 -11.87 -2.09
N PRO A 5 1.77 -12.55 -3.22
CA PRO A 5 2.74 -12.06 -4.19
C PRO A 5 2.26 -10.73 -4.79
N PHE A 6 3.17 -9.75 -4.87
CA PHE A 6 2.92 -8.51 -5.59
C PHE A 6 3.05 -8.77 -7.09
N GLN A 7 1.93 -9.12 -7.73
CA GLN A 7 1.89 -9.40 -9.16
C GLN A 7 2.08 -8.10 -9.96
N ASN A 8 3.30 -7.87 -10.47
CA ASN A 8 3.68 -6.72 -11.30
C ASN A 8 3.94 -7.10 -12.78
N GLY A 9 3.44 -8.25 -13.21
CA GLY A 9 3.60 -8.71 -14.59
C GLY A 9 2.73 -7.94 -15.59
N LEU A 10 3.13 -7.97 -16.86
CA LEU A 10 2.34 -7.43 -17.96
C LEU A 10 1.09 -8.29 -18.18
N THR A 11 -0.09 -7.71 -18.02
CA THR A 11 -1.34 -8.36 -18.42
C THR A 11 -1.53 -8.18 -19.94
N ARG A 12 -1.58 -9.29 -20.68
CA ARG A 12 -1.84 -9.29 -22.13
C ARG A 12 -2.92 -10.32 -22.44
N GLY A 13 -3.77 -10.02 -23.41
CA GLY A 13 -4.62 -11.03 -24.03
C GLY A 13 -5.15 -10.57 -25.38
N ASN A 14 -5.59 -11.52 -26.18
CA ASN A 14 -6.07 -11.35 -27.53
C ASN A 14 -7.47 -11.99 -27.59
N ASP A 15 -8.44 -11.30 -28.19
CA ASP A 15 -9.85 -11.75 -28.28
C ASP A 15 -10.45 -12.22 -26.94
N ILE A 16 -10.22 -11.45 -25.87
CA ILE A 16 -10.77 -11.75 -24.55
C ILE A 16 -12.25 -11.37 -24.48
N PHE A 17 -13.09 -12.34 -24.10
CA PHE A 17 -14.45 -12.07 -23.68
C PHE A 17 -14.49 -11.58 -22.22
N VAL A 18 -15.10 -10.42 -22.00
CA VAL A 18 -15.39 -9.88 -20.67
C VAL A 18 -16.90 -9.73 -20.52
N PRO A 19 -17.55 -10.42 -19.56
CA PRO A 19 -18.98 -10.29 -19.31
C PRO A 19 -19.36 -8.84 -18.97
N ILE A 20 -20.54 -8.39 -19.39
CA ILE A 20 -20.99 -7.01 -19.13
C ILE A 20 -21.17 -6.67 -17.64
N ASP A 21 -21.37 -7.69 -16.81
CA ASP A 21 -21.46 -7.55 -15.36
C ASP A 21 -20.14 -7.18 -14.69
N TYR A 22 -19.01 -7.29 -15.42
CA TYR A 22 -17.68 -6.92 -14.93
C TYR A 22 -17.40 -5.43 -15.09
N ILE A 23 -18.32 -4.66 -15.67
CA ILE A 23 -18.25 -3.20 -15.65
C ILE A 23 -18.26 -2.76 -14.18
N ILE A 24 -17.26 -1.96 -13.79
CA ILE A 24 -17.20 -1.34 -12.47
C ILE A 24 -18.50 -0.56 -12.27
N GLY A 25 -19.26 -0.81 -11.20
CA GLY A 25 -20.58 -0.18 -10.99
C GLY A 25 -21.74 -0.79 -11.78
N GLY A 26 -21.49 -1.86 -12.56
CA GLY A 26 -22.49 -2.65 -13.27
C GLY A 26 -22.93 -2.09 -14.64
N PRO A 27 -23.79 -2.81 -15.37
CA PRO A 27 -24.17 -2.47 -16.75
C PRO A 27 -24.82 -1.08 -16.91
N LYS A 28 -25.53 -0.61 -15.88
CA LYS A 28 -26.17 0.73 -15.87
C LYS A 28 -25.17 1.88 -15.94
N MET A 29 -23.92 1.62 -15.59
CA MET A 29 -22.85 2.60 -15.55
C MET A 29 -21.92 2.52 -16.78
N ALA A 30 -22.32 1.75 -17.80
CA ALA A 30 -21.61 1.71 -19.07
C ALA A 30 -21.42 3.13 -19.63
N GLY A 31 -20.19 3.46 -20.05
CA GLY A 31 -19.81 4.79 -20.52
C GLY A 31 -19.33 5.77 -19.44
N GLN A 32 -19.51 5.46 -18.15
CA GLN A 32 -19.03 6.31 -17.03
C GLN A 32 -17.69 5.82 -16.43
N GLY A 33 -16.94 4.99 -17.17
CA GLY A 33 -15.77 4.26 -16.68
C GLY A 33 -14.70 5.15 -16.04
N TRP A 34 -14.44 6.33 -16.62
CA TRP A 34 -13.45 7.26 -16.07
C TRP A 34 -13.82 7.76 -14.68
N ARG A 35 -15.08 8.18 -14.47
CA ARG A 35 -15.52 8.68 -13.17
C ARG A 35 -15.38 7.60 -12.10
N MET A 36 -15.79 6.38 -12.42
CA MET A 36 -15.73 5.24 -11.49
C MET A 36 -14.30 4.82 -11.17
N LEU A 37 -13.40 4.84 -12.18
CA LEU A 37 -11.97 4.59 -11.98
C LEU A 37 -11.36 5.63 -11.04
N VAL A 38 -11.65 6.91 -11.27
CA VAL A 38 -11.13 8.00 -10.44
C VAL A 38 -11.70 7.93 -9.02
N GLU A 39 -12.97 7.60 -8.83
CA GLU A 39 -13.59 7.39 -7.52
C GLU A 39 -12.86 6.27 -6.74
N CYS A 40 -12.70 5.09 -7.35
CA CYS A 40 -11.98 3.96 -6.72
C CYS A 40 -10.53 4.32 -6.35
N LEU A 41 -9.86 5.02 -7.26
CA LEU A 41 -8.48 5.45 -7.10
C LEU A 41 -8.32 6.51 -6.01
N SER A 42 -9.29 7.41 -5.88
CA SER A 42 -9.33 8.45 -4.86
C SER A 42 -9.49 7.85 -3.47
N VAL A 43 -10.35 6.86 -3.30
CA VAL A 43 -10.50 6.13 -2.02
C VAL A 43 -9.19 5.44 -1.64
N GLY A 44 -8.56 4.73 -2.58
CA GLY A 44 -7.29 4.06 -2.35
C GLY A 44 -6.19 5.02 -1.90
N ARG A 45 -6.11 6.21 -2.49
CA ARG A 45 -5.10 7.22 -2.14
C ARG A 45 -5.43 8.04 -0.90
N GLY A 46 -6.70 8.38 -0.69
CA GLY A 46 -7.13 9.23 0.41
C GLY A 46 -7.21 8.50 1.74
N ILE A 47 -7.46 7.19 1.73
CA ILE A 47 -7.76 6.43 2.94
C ILE A 47 -6.79 5.27 3.10
N THR A 48 -6.82 4.31 2.18
CA THR A 48 -6.15 3.03 2.36
C THR A 48 -4.63 3.17 2.38
N LEU A 49 -4.07 3.92 1.43
CA LEU A 49 -2.63 4.13 1.30
C LEU A 49 -2.02 4.87 2.51
N PRO A 50 -2.52 6.06 2.94
CA PRO A 50 -1.98 6.74 4.12
C PRO A 50 -2.18 5.93 5.40
N SER A 51 -3.29 5.18 5.54
CA SER A 51 -3.51 4.30 6.69
C SER A 51 -2.47 3.18 6.76
N ASN A 52 -2.20 2.52 5.63
CA ASN A 52 -1.17 1.49 5.55
C ASN A 52 0.23 2.06 5.83
N SER A 53 0.55 3.22 5.26
CA SER A 53 1.81 3.92 5.51
C SER A 53 1.98 4.29 7.00
N GLY A 54 0.92 4.77 7.65
CA GLY A 54 0.93 5.09 9.08
C GLY A 54 1.20 3.86 9.95
N GLY A 55 0.60 2.70 9.62
CA GLY A 55 0.91 1.43 10.29
C GLY A 55 2.37 0.98 10.08
N GLY A 56 2.88 1.17 8.86
CA GLY A 56 4.28 0.91 8.52
C GLY A 56 5.25 1.76 9.33
N VAL A 57 5.02 3.08 9.40
CA VAL A 57 5.86 4.01 10.17
C VAL A 57 5.90 3.65 11.65
N LYS A 58 4.77 3.28 12.27
CA LYS A 58 4.75 2.84 13.67
C LYS A 58 5.62 1.61 13.90
N SER A 59 5.57 0.65 12.97
CA SER A 59 6.35 -0.59 13.06
C SER A 59 7.85 -0.31 12.90
N VAL A 60 8.21 0.55 11.94
CA VAL A 60 9.60 0.98 11.73
C VAL A 60 10.11 1.77 12.93
N ALA A 61 9.32 2.70 13.48
CA ALA A 61 9.71 3.48 14.66
C ALA A 61 9.98 2.59 15.88
N LEU A 62 9.14 1.58 16.11
CA LEU A 62 9.34 0.60 17.18
C LEU A 62 10.67 -0.16 16.99
N ALA A 63 10.91 -0.69 15.78
CA ALA A 63 12.12 -1.45 15.49
C ALA A 63 13.38 -0.59 15.62
N THR A 64 13.39 0.60 15.02
CA THR A 64 14.54 1.53 15.07
C THR A 64 14.79 2.04 16.48
N GLY A 65 13.74 2.33 17.26
CA GLY A 65 13.87 2.75 18.66
C GLY A 65 14.48 1.65 19.55
N ALA A 66 14.06 0.40 19.35
CA ALA A 66 14.64 -0.75 20.03
C ALA A 66 16.12 -0.96 19.64
N ASP A 67 16.46 -0.85 18.35
CA ASP A 67 17.84 -0.94 17.88
C ASP A 67 18.71 0.15 18.49
N ALA A 68 18.25 1.40 18.49
CA ALA A 68 18.97 2.53 19.06
C ALA A 68 19.25 2.37 20.57
N HIS A 69 18.39 1.64 21.29
CA HIS A 69 18.59 1.35 22.72
C HIS A 69 19.61 0.23 22.96
N ILE A 70 19.53 -0.86 22.19
CA ILE A 70 20.32 -2.07 22.42
C ILE A 70 21.74 -1.92 21.82
N ARG A 71 21.88 -1.22 20.70
CA ARG A 71 23.14 -1.07 19.99
C ARG A 71 24.09 -0.14 20.75
N ARG A 72 25.29 -0.63 21.08
CA ARG A 72 26.29 0.09 21.90
C ARG A 72 27.69 0.17 21.29
N PRO A 73 27.94 1.10 20.36
CA PRO A 73 29.30 1.49 20.01
C PRO A 73 29.90 2.31 21.16
N PHE A 74 31.21 2.15 21.43
CA PHE A 74 31.91 2.90 22.48
C PHE A 74 31.33 2.74 23.90
N GLN A 75 30.73 1.58 24.20
CA GLN A 75 30.11 1.28 25.51
C GLN A 75 28.91 2.16 25.89
N ILE A 76 28.36 2.94 24.96
CA ILE A 76 27.17 3.77 25.16
C ILE A 76 26.11 3.45 24.12
N SER A 77 24.83 3.50 24.50
CA SER A 77 23.73 3.24 23.56
C SER A 77 23.69 4.31 22.45
N VAL A 78 23.40 3.91 21.22
CA VAL A 78 23.27 4.86 20.09
C VAL A 78 22.24 5.95 20.38
N GLY A 79 21.14 5.64 21.07
CA GLY A 79 20.15 6.63 21.51
C GLY A 79 20.63 7.66 22.54
N ARG A 80 21.86 7.54 23.06
CA ARG A 80 22.53 8.52 23.94
C ARG A 80 23.63 9.31 23.23
N LEU A 81 23.94 8.98 21.98
CA LEU A 81 24.88 9.75 21.17
C LEU A 81 24.18 11.03 20.71
N GLY A 82 24.62 12.18 21.21
CA GLY A 82 24.07 13.50 20.84
C GLY A 82 23.00 14.06 21.79
N GLY A 83 22.91 13.55 23.02
CA GLY A 83 22.27 14.27 24.13
C GLY A 83 23.04 15.53 24.50
#